data_AF-A0A9D5W2Q3-F1
#
_entry.id   AF-A0A9D5W2Q3-F1
#
_cell.length_a   1.000
_cell.length_b   1.000
_cell.length_c   1.000
_cell.angle_alpha   90.00
_cell.angle_beta   90.00
_cell.angle_gamma   90.00
#
_symmetry.space_group_name_H-M   'P 1'
#
loop_
_entity.id
_entity.type
_entity.pdbx_description
1 polymer ?
#
loop_
_entity_poly.entity_id
_entity_poly.type
_entity_poly.pdbx_seq_one_letter_code
_entity_poly.pdbx_strand_id
1 'polypeptide(L)'
;MLTNNTRRKDLIYNAVVNYTSIPCAVSIASAFFTYSDCLLQMVNNHCKIRLIVRLGFPTSPSALKKAMSSENIQIRYYTSTAFHPKLYIFGDRVAIVGSANLTDNGLKTNQEVAVTVQADDHRFDELAGVFEEYWSYANALDFASLSEYENIYNSYNKSMKNVIDVDKEVEKKFGDICFPNITRDKRKIKQDIAYVEEFRKSYQGYLAAFNIIKNVFCNNNVRKFSDNTVPLHIEIDSFISFVRHTHVPGDTWQETDILFGDEQFSYILRFAEEWKRTPWPYFENDVVNNNIPTLRSVFSEKQYIADATKDNLADALECSHAFREQLRFTKGGLKELRIQFFLMNDMDRIKQTLSYLLFGKEDVVVRMANTLYNPTYKLHRFGRACVQELVGWMNNEGLPIVNGRTTKIMRFFGFEVLQL
;
A
#
# COMPACT_ATOMS: atom_id res chain seq x y z
N MET A 1 -21.70 4.45 -12.43
CA MET A 1 -20.50 3.63 -12.14
C MET A 1 -20.97 2.28 -11.60
N LEU A 2 -20.31 1.19 -12.00
CA LEU A 2 -20.59 -0.19 -11.63
C LEU A 2 -19.33 -0.81 -11.03
N THR A 3 -19.43 -1.55 -9.93
CA THR A 3 -18.25 -2.07 -9.22
C THR A 3 -18.35 -3.51 -8.73
N ASN A 4 -19.41 -4.23 -9.14
CA ASN A 4 -19.73 -5.56 -8.62
C ASN A 4 -19.81 -5.60 -7.08
N ASN A 5 -20.42 -4.57 -6.47
CA ASN A 5 -20.61 -4.52 -5.03
C ASN A 5 -22.06 -4.92 -4.68
N THR A 6 -22.22 -5.99 -3.90
CA THR A 6 -23.55 -6.52 -3.55
C THR A 6 -24.33 -5.60 -2.61
N ARG A 7 -23.64 -4.80 -1.78
CA ARG A 7 -24.28 -3.81 -0.91
C ARG A 7 -24.83 -2.63 -1.69
N ARG A 8 -24.09 -2.16 -2.70
CA ARG A 8 -24.53 -1.09 -3.62
C ARG A 8 -25.46 -1.59 -4.72
N LYS A 9 -25.57 -2.91 -4.92
CA LYS A 9 -26.34 -3.58 -5.98
C LYS A 9 -25.91 -3.17 -7.40
N ASP A 10 -24.68 -2.72 -7.56
CA ASP A 10 -24.13 -2.19 -8.80
C ASP A 10 -23.35 -3.25 -9.59
N LEU A 11 -23.90 -4.47 -9.64
CA LEU A 11 -23.35 -5.57 -10.44
C LEU A 11 -23.47 -5.26 -11.92
N ILE A 12 -22.41 -5.55 -12.67
CA ILE A 12 -22.39 -5.37 -14.12
C ILE A 12 -23.42 -6.29 -14.78
N TYR A 13 -23.57 -7.52 -14.27
CA TYR A 13 -24.63 -8.43 -14.69
C TYR A 13 -26.04 -7.79 -14.62
N ASN A 14 -26.36 -7.10 -13.52
CA ASN A 14 -27.67 -6.47 -13.36
C ASN A 14 -27.88 -5.36 -14.40
N ALA A 15 -26.83 -4.58 -14.69
CA ALA A 15 -26.89 -3.54 -15.72
C ALA A 15 -27.11 -4.14 -17.11
N VAL A 16 -26.38 -5.20 -17.45
CA VAL A 16 -26.55 -5.95 -18.72
C VAL A 16 -27.98 -6.46 -18.87
N VAL A 17 -28.53 -7.11 -17.84
CA VAL A 17 -29.92 -7.62 -17.85
C VAL A 17 -30.92 -6.48 -18.03
N ASN A 18 -30.72 -5.36 -17.34
CA ASN A 18 -31.59 -4.21 -17.46
C ASN A 18 -31.56 -3.59 -18.86
N TYR A 19 -30.38 -3.37 -19.43
CA TYR A 19 -30.25 -2.76 -20.75
C TYR A 19 -30.75 -3.64 -21.89
N THR A 20 -30.76 -4.96 -21.69
CA THR A 20 -31.30 -5.93 -22.65
C THR A 20 -32.73 -6.35 -22.35
N SER A 21 -33.43 -5.70 -21.42
CA SER A 21 -34.86 -5.91 -21.18
C SER A 21 -35.73 -5.43 -22.35
N ILE A 22 -35.22 -4.47 -23.13
CA ILE A 22 -35.79 -4.00 -24.38
C ILE A 22 -34.94 -4.59 -25.51
N PRO A 23 -35.52 -5.29 -26.50
CA PRO A 23 -34.77 -5.87 -27.61
C PRO A 23 -33.90 -4.84 -28.32
N CYS A 24 -32.61 -5.12 -28.49
CA CYS A 24 -31.67 -4.25 -29.20
C CYS A 24 -30.55 -5.02 -29.90
N ALA A 25 -29.78 -4.32 -30.74
CA ALA A 25 -28.48 -4.80 -31.17
C ALA A 25 -27.48 -4.67 -30.01
N VAL A 26 -26.68 -5.70 -29.75
CA VAL A 26 -25.68 -5.70 -28.69
C VAL A 26 -24.31 -5.96 -29.30
N SER A 27 -23.38 -5.05 -29.10
CA SER A 27 -22.00 -5.15 -29.58
C SER A 27 -21.07 -5.32 -28.38
N ILE A 28 -20.38 -6.46 -28.32
CA ILE A 28 -19.52 -6.83 -27.20
C ILE A 28 -18.12 -7.11 -27.71
N ALA A 29 -17.14 -6.33 -27.26
CA ALA A 29 -15.72 -6.63 -27.43
C ALA A 29 -15.14 -6.99 -26.06
N SER A 30 -14.85 -8.27 -25.84
CA SER A 30 -14.36 -8.76 -24.55
C SER A 30 -13.16 -9.67 -24.75
N ALA A 31 -12.05 -9.38 -24.08
CA ALA A 31 -10.85 -10.20 -24.17
C ALA A 31 -11.15 -11.67 -23.84
N PHE A 32 -11.89 -11.90 -22.76
CA PHE A 32 -12.19 -13.25 -22.25
C PHE A 32 -13.67 -13.55 -22.22
N PHE A 33 -14.02 -14.75 -22.68
CA PHE A 33 -15.40 -15.24 -22.70
C PHE A 33 -15.52 -16.65 -22.13
N THR A 34 -16.22 -16.78 -21.00
CA THR A 34 -16.49 -18.09 -20.38
C THR A 34 -17.95 -18.30 -20.01
N TYR A 35 -18.79 -17.26 -20.10
CA TYR A 35 -20.15 -17.28 -19.57
C TYR A 35 -21.21 -17.08 -20.66
N SER A 36 -21.54 -18.17 -21.34
CA SER A 36 -22.52 -18.21 -22.42
C SER A 36 -23.95 -17.89 -21.99
N ASP A 37 -24.32 -18.15 -20.73
CA ASP A 37 -25.70 -17.98 -20.28
C ASP A 37 -26.14 -16.53 -20.28
N CYS A 38 -25.21 -15.59 -20.08
CA CYS A 38 -25.47 -14.16 -20.24
C CYS A 38 -25.94 -13.84 -21.67
N LEU A 39 -25.25 -14.35 -22.69
CA LEU A 39 -25.62 -14.12 -24.09
C LEU A 39 -26.95 -14.77 -24.43
N LEU A 40 -27.17 -16.01 -23.98
CA LEU A 40 -28.43 -16.72 -24.23
C LEU A 40 -29.62 -16.01 -23.58
N GLN A 41 -29.42 -15.39 -22.41
CA GLN A 41 -30.45 -14.55 -21.81
C GLN A 41 -30.77 -13.32 -22.68
N MET A 42 -29.76 -12.65 -23.24
CA MET A 42 -29.99 -11.54 -24.17
C MET A 42 -30.73 -12.00 -25.43
N VAL A 43 -30.39 -13.19 -25.97
CA VAL A 43 -31.09 -13.81 -27.10
C VAL A 43 -32.55 -14.10 -26.76
N ASN A 44 -32.84 -14.59 -25.54
CA ASN A 44 -34.21 -14.82 -25.08
C ASN A 44 -35.03 -13.52 -24.98
N ASN A 45 -34.35 -12.38 -24.78
CA ASN A 45 -34.97 -11.05 -24.86
C ASN A 45 -34.99 -10.49 -26.30
N HIS A 46 -34.81 -11.35 -27.31
CA HIS A 46 -34.83 -11.00 -28.74
C HIS A 46 -33.72 -10.02 -29.19
N CYS A 47 -32.61 -9.93 -28.44
CA CYS A 47 -31.45 -9.15 -28.88
C CYS A 47 -30.65 -9.89 -29.97
N LYS A 48 -30.01 -9.11 -30.84
CA LYS A 48 -29.03 -9.60 -31.82
C LYS A 48 -27.63 -9.21 -31.36
N ILE A 49 -26.69 -10.15 -31.38
CA ILE A 49 -25.40 -9.96 -30.72
C ILE A 49 -24.26 -10.06 -31.72
N ARG A 50 -23.35 -9.09 -31.67
CA ARG A 50 -22.03 -9.10 -32.27
C ARG A 50 -21.00 -9.26 -31.16
N LEU A 51 -20.31 -10.39 -31.12
CA LEU A 51 -19.32 -10.71 -30.11
C LEU A 51 -17.92 -10.76 -30.73
N ILE A 52 -16.97 -10.05 -30.16
CA ILE A 52 -15.54 -10.16 -30.46
C ILE A 52 -14.81 -10.69 -29.23
N VAL A 53 -14.04 -11.75 -29.41
CA VAL A 53 -13.23 -12.36 -28.34
C VAL A 53 -11.76 -12.50 -28.71
N ARG A 54 -10.89 -12.66 -27.70
CA ARG A 54 -9.56 -13.22 -27.92
C ARG A 54 -9.61 -14.74 -27.76
N LEU A 55 -9.07 -15.49 -28.72
CA LEU A 55 -8.77 -16.91 -28.52
C LEU A 55 -7.52 -17.04 -27.63
N GLY A 56 -7.62 -17.86 -26.60
CA GLY A 56 -6.59 -18.05 -25.57
C GLY A 56 -7.20 -18.06 -24.17
N PHE A 57 -6.45 -18.58 -23.19
CA PHE A 57 -6.94 -18.68 -21.82
C PHE A 57 -7.31 -17.29 -21.24
N PRO A 58 -8.43 -17.19 -20.48
CA PRO A 58 -9.40 -18.24 -20.15
C PRO A 58 -10.60 -18.40 -21.10
N THR A 59 -10.64 -17.83 -22.32
CA THR A 59 -11.79 -17.98 -23.24
C THR A 59 -12.14 -19.45 -23.47
N SER A 60 -13.37 -19.85 -23.15
CA SER A 60 -13.78 -21.26 -23.14
C SER A 60 -14.26 -21.73 -24.51
N PRO A 61 -13.67 -22.80 -25.09
CA PRO A 61 -14.19 -23.42 -26.31
C PRO A 61 -15.65 -23.88 -26.15
N SER A 62 -16.03 -24.42 -24.99
CA SER A 62 -17.40 -24.89 -24.76
C SER A 62 -18.41 -23.75 -24.67
N ALA A 63 -18.02 -22.59 -24.12
CA ALA A 63 -18.86 -21.40 -24.11
C ALA A 63 -19.05 -20.83 -25.51
N LEU A 64 -17.99 -20.78 -26.32
CA LEU A 64 -18.06 -20.39 -27.74
C LEU A 64 -18.98 -21.33 -28.52
N LYS A 65 -18.83 -22.65 -28.35
CA LYS A 65 -19.68 -23.65 -28.99
C LYS A 65 -21.17 -23.44 -28.68
N LYS A 66 -21.50 -23.16 -27.41
CA LYS A 66 -22.88 -22.88 -26.97
C LYS A 66 -23.42 -21.55 -27.51
N ALA A 67 -22.57 -20.53 -27.67
CA ALA A 67 -22.98 -19.26 -28.26
C ALA A 67 -23.20 -19.38 -29.78
N MET A 68 -22.34 -20.12 -30.48
CA MET A 68 -22.44 -20.35 -31.93
C MET A 68 -23.69 -21.12 -32.36
N SER A 69 -24.36 -21.84 -31.46
CA SER A 69 -25.60 -22.56 -31.80
C SER A 69 -26.82 -21.64 -31.94
N SER A 70 -26.69 -20.34 -31.69
CA SER A 70 -27.76 -19.35 -31.84
C SER A 70 -27.56 -18.52 -33.11
N GLU A 71 -28.58 -18.47 -33.97
CA GLU A 71 -28.58 -17.64 -35.20
C GLU A 71 -28.56 -16.13 -34.90
N ASN A 72 -28.91 -15.73 -33.67
CA ASN A 72 -28.89 -14.33 -33.23
C ASN A 72 -27.49 -13.85 -32.78
N ILE A 73 -26.46 -14.71 -32.82
CA ILE A 73 -25.12 -14.39 -32.36
C ILE A 73 -24.12 -14.53 -33.51
N GLN A 74 -23.38 -13.45 -33.79
CA GLN A 74 -22.22 -13.45 -34.68
C GLN A 74 -20.96 -13.33 -33.83
N ILE A 75 -19.98 -14.21 -34.05
CA ILE A 75 -18.75 -14.23 -33.29
C ILE A 75 -17.56 -13.96 -34.22
N ARG A 76 -16.72 -13.01 -33.83
CA ARG A 76 -15.41 -12.77 -34.42
C ARG A 76 -14.32 -12.91 -33.37
N TYR A 77 -13.09 -13.12 -33.82
CA TYR A 77 -11.98 -13.34 -32.91
C TYR A 77 -10.68 -12.68 -33.36
N TYR A 78 -9.83 -12.43 -32.35
CA TYR A 78 -8.42 -12.15 -32.48
C TYR A 78 -7.60 -13.25 -31.79
N THR A 79 -6.37 -13.45 -32.22
CA THR A 79 -5.39 -14.33 -31.54
C THR A 79 -4.31 -13.54 -30.79
N SER A 80 -4.12 -12.26 -31.12
CA SER A 80 -3.12 -11.40 -30.49
C SER A 80 -3.41 -11.18 -29.01
N THR A 81 -2.39 -11.36 -28.17
CA THR A 81 -2.49 -11.13 -26.73
C THR A 81 -2.80 -9.67 -26.36
N ALA A 82 -2.56 -8.73 -27.29
CA ALA A 82 -2.86 -7.32 -27.13
C ALA A 82 -4.37 -6.99 -27.19
N PHE A 83 -5.21 -7.86 -27.76
CA PHE A 83 -6.66 -7.64 -27.75
C PHE A 83 -7.21 -7.85 -26.34
N HIS A 84 -7.36 -6.75 -25.59
CA HIS A 84 -7.83 -6.78 -24.21
C HIS A 84 -9.01 -5.86 -23.85
N PRO A 85 -9.87 -5.39 -24.79
CA PRO A 85 -10.99 -4.53 -24.44
C PRO A 85 -12.02 -5.25 -23.58
N LYS A 86 -12.81 -4.46 -22.83
CA LYS A 86 -14.07 -4.88 -22.20
C LYS A 86 -15.10 -3.77 -22.44
N LEU A 87 -15.76 -3.87 -23.58
CA LEU A 87 -16.71 -2.90 -24.11
C LEU A 87 -18.02 -3.62 -24.42
N TYR A 88 -19.12 -3.06 -23.94
CA TYR A 88 -20.47 -3.54 -24.18
C TYR A 88 -21.32 -2.36 -24.65
N ILE A 89 -21.95 -2.44 -25.82
CA ILE A 89 -22.81 -1.40 -26.37
C ILE A 89 -24.20 -1.99 -26.57
N PHE A 90 -25.22 -1.29 -26.09
CA PHE A 90 -26.61 -1.72 -26.12
C PHE A 90 -27.44 -0.77 -26.99
N GLY A 91 -27.56 -1.13 -28.26
CA GLY A 91 -28.21 -0.32 -29.29
C GLY A 91 -27.53 1.03 -29.44
N ASP A 92 -28.35 2.06 -29.61
CA ASP A 92 -28.03 3.48 -29.70
C ASP A 92 -28.26 4.20 -28.36
N ARG A 93 -28.21 3.48 -27.23
CA ARG A 93 -28.62 4.00 -25.91
C ARG A 93 -27.48 4.17 -24.93
N VAL A 94 -26.68 3.13 -24.74
CA VAL A 94 -25.70 3.09 -23.66
C VAL A 94 -24.56 2.12 -23.95
N ALA A 95 -23.35 2.53 -23.56
CA ALA A 95 -22.16 1.70 -23.55
C ALA A 95 -21.67 1.49 -22.10
N ILE A 96 -21.05 0.34 -21.83
CA ILE A 96 -20.32 0.02 -20.61
C ILE A 96 -18.86 -0.21 -20.99
N VAL A 97 -17.97 0.52 -20.33
CA VAL A 97 -16.50 0.39 -20.48
C VAL A 97 -15.89 0.20 -19.11
N GLY A 98 -14.99 -0.78 -18.97
CA GLY A 98 -14.35 -1.04 -17.69
C GLY A 98 -13.40 -2.24 -17.70
N SER A 99 -13.28 -2.88 -16.55
CA SER A 99 -12.39 -4.03 -16.35
C SER A 99 -13.05 -5.40 -16.57
N ALA A 100 -14.39 -5.46 -16.63
CA ALA A 100 -15.15 -6.70 -16.58
C ALA A 100 -15.20 -7.47 -17.90
N ASN A 101 -14.52 -8.61 -17.97
CA ASN A 101 -14.65 -9.55 -19.07
C ASN A 101 -16.00 -10.29 -19.04
N LEU A 102 -16.42 -10.89 -20.16
CA LEU A 102 -17.66 -11.66 -20.30
C LEU A 102 -17.48 -13.07 -19.70
N THR A 103 -17.23 -13.10 -18.40
CA THR A 103 -17.03 -14.28 -17.58
C THR A 103 -17.98 -14.22 -16.39
N ASP A 104 -18.32 -15.37 -15.79
CA ASP A 104 -19.27 -15.39 -14.67
C ASP A 104 -18.74 -14.55 -13.51
N ASN A 105 -17.45 -14.70 -13.21
CA ASN A 105 -16.77 -13.89 -12.21
C ASN A 105 -16.69 -12.41 -12.61
N GLY A 106 -16.30 -12.08 -13.83
CA GLY A 106 -16.21 -10.69 -14.30
C GLY A 106 -17.55 -9.94 -14.19
N LEU A 107 -18.68 -10.61 -14.40
CA LEU A 107 -19.99 -9.95 -14.32
C LEU A 107 -20.61 -9.92 -12.92
N LYS A 108 -20.15 -10.78 -12.00
CA LYS A 108 -20.83 -11.01 -10.71
C LYS A 108 -19.93 -10.97 -9.48
N THR A 109 -18.69 -11.48 -9.56
CA THR A 109 -17.87 -11.78 -8.37
C THR A 109 -16.49 -11.11 -8.30
N ASN A 110 -15.90 -10.70 -9.41
CA ASN A 110 -14.62 -10.00 -9.40
C ASN A 110 -14.80 -8.56 -8.89
N GLN A 111 -13.75 -8.02 -8.28
CA GLN A 111 -13.66 -6.58 -8.05
C GLN A 111 -13.43 -5.88 -9.38
N GLU A 112 -14.51 -5.36 -9.95
CA GLU A 112 -14.50 -4.67 -11.23
C GLU A 112 -14.75 -3.19 -11.04
N VAL A 113 -14.37 -2.38 -12.03
CA VAL A 113 -14.77 -0.99 -12.13
C VAL A 113 -15.18 -0.74 -13.57
N ALA A 114 -16.40 -0.25 -13.75
CA ALA A 114 -16.92 0.15 -15.05
C ALA A 114 -17.74 1.43 -14.97
N VAL A 115 -17.74 2.16 -16.08
CA VAL A 115 -18.55 3.35 -16.28
C VAL A 115 -19.56 3.11 -17.40
N THR A 116 -20.70 3.77 -17.28
CA THR A 116 -21.75 3.79 -18.31
C THR A 116 -21.64 5.10 -19.07
N VAL A 117 -21.63 5.04 -20.39
CA VAL A 117 -21.63 6.20 -21.29
C VAL A 117 -22.98 6.20 -22.01
N GLN A 118 -23.75 7.26 -21.84
CA GLN A 118 -25.07 7.42 -22.46
C GLN A 118 -24.92 7.95 -23.90
N ALA A 119 -25.94 7.77 -24.73
CA ALA A 119 -25.91 8.18 -26.13
C ALA A 119 -25.82 9.70 -26.38
N ASP A 120 -26.17 10.53 -25.38
CA ASP A 120 -26.02 11.98 -25.44
C ASP A 120 -24.58 12.46 -25.15
N ASP A 121 -23.70 11.54 -24.77
CA ASP A 121 -22.27 11.79 -24.59
C ASP A 121 -21.51 11.52 -25.89
N HIS A 122 -20.75 12.51 -26.38
CA HIS A 122 -19.95 12.39 -27.63
C HIS A 122 -19.04 11.15 -27.67
N ARG A 123 -18.59 10.66 -26.50
CA ARG A 123 -17.74 9.47 -26.40
C ARG A 123 -18.48 8.19 -26.80
N PHE A 124 -19.81 8.19 -26.79
CA PHE A 124 -20.59 7.03 -27.24
C PHE A 124 -20.32 6.70 -28.70
N ASP A 125 -20.33 7.71 -29.58
CA ASP A 125 -20.06 7.54 -31.01
C ASP A 125 -18.61 7.09 -31.25
N GLU A 126 -17.66 7.60 -30.47
CA GLU A 126 -16.26 7.15 -30.51
C GLU A 126 -16.15 5.66 -30.14
N LEU A 127 -16.84 5.22 -29.08
CA LEU A 127 -16.85 3.81 -28.66
C LEU A 127 -17.52 2.90 -29.70
N ALA A 128 -18.59 3.36 -30.33
CA ALA A 128 -19.23 2.64 -31.43
C ALA A 128 -18.28 2.53 -32.64
N GLY A 129 -17.58 3.61 -32.99
CA GLY A 129 -16.55 3.62 -34.03
C GLY A 129 -15.42 2.64 -33.75
N VAL A 130 -14.88 2.64 -32.52
CA VAL A 130 -13.84 1.69 -32.09
C VAL A 130 -14.34 0.24 -32.19
N PHE A 131 -15.59 -0.04 -31.83
CA PHE A 131 -16.15 -1.38 -31.99
C PHE A 131 -16.21 -1.80 -33.45
N GLU A 132 -16.68 -0.93 -34.35
CA GLU A 132 -16.78 -1.26 -35.78
C GLU A 132 -15.39 -1.43 -36.42
N GLU A 133 -14.37 -0.68 -35.98
CA GLU A 133 -12.98 -0.94 -36.36
C GLU A 133 -12.54 -2.33 -35.93
N TYR A 134 -12.69 -2.68 -34.64
CA TYR A 134 -12.38 -4.03 -34.15
C TYR A 134 -13.16 -5.10 -34.91
N TRP A 135 -14.44 -4.85 -35.19
CA TRP A 135 -15.27 -5.78 -35.93
C TRP A 135 -14.68 -6.03 -37.31
N SER A 136 -14.33 -4.98 -38.06
CA SER A 136 -13.85 -5.05 -39.44
C SER A 136 -12.56 -5.86 -39.63
N TYR A 137 -11.63 -5.78 -38.67
CA TYR A 137 -10.34 -6.47 -38.72
C TYR A 137 -10.35 -7.86 -38.06
N ALA A 138 -11.40 -8.22 -37.33
CA ALA A 138 -11.48 -9.52 -36.66
C ALA A 138 -11.91 -10.64 -37.62
N ASN A 139 -11.36 -11.84 -37.46
CA ASN A 139 -11.74 -13.01 -38.24
C ASN A 139 -13.07 -13.58 -37.76
N ALA A 140 -13.93 -14.04 -38.68
CA ALA A 140 -15.16 -14.73 -38.30
C ALA A 140 -14.85 -16.11 -37.70
N LEU A 141 -15.50 -16.45 -36.58
CA LEU A 141 -15.38 -17.77 -35.97
C LEU A 141 -16.31 -18.77 -36.69
N ASP A 142 -15.76 -19.90 -37.11
CA ASP A 142 -16.48 -21.01 -37.72
C ASP A 142 -16.23 -22.32 -36.97
N PHE A 143 -16.92 -23.40 -37.36
CA PHE A 143 -16.79 -24.69 -36.66
C PHE A 143 -15.39 -25.30 -36.78
N ALA A 144 -14.68 -25.05 -37.89
CA ALA A 144 -13.34 -25.58 -38.10
C ALA A 144 -12.32 -24.90 -37.17
N SER A 145 -12.29 -23.57 -37.17
CA SER A 145 -11.44 -22.76 -36.30
C SER A 145 -11.74 -22.98 -34.81
N LEU A 146 -13.01 -23.16 -34.42
CA LEU A 146 -13.36 -23.52 -33.05
C LEU A 146 -12.82 -24.91 -32.65
N SER A 147 -12.91 -25.89 -33.54
CA SER A 147 -12.39 -27.24 -33.27
C SER A 147 -10.87 -27.25 -33.12
N GLU A 148 -10.15 -26.49 -33.94
CA GLU A 148 -8.69 -26.33 -33.80
C GLU A 148 -8.34 -25.65 -32.48
N TYR A 149 -9.06 -24.59 -32.12
CA TYR A 149 -8.87 -23.90 -30.85
C TYR A 149 -9.12 -24.82 -29.64
N GLU A 150 -10.16 -25.65 -29.67
CA GLU A 150 -10.47 -26.61 -28.61
C GLU A 150 -9.34 -27.63 -28.40
N ASN A 151 -8.76 -28.14 -29.50
CA ASN A 151 -7.62 -29.07 -29.44
C ASN A 151 -6.39 -28.40 -28.82
N ILE A 152 -6.07 -27.17 -29.25
CA ILE A 152 -4.96 -26.39 -28.67
C ILE A 152 -5.21 -26.17 -27.17
N TYR A 153 -6.39 -25.66 -26.80
CA TYR A 153 -6.75 -25.38 -25.41
C TYR A 153 -6.58 -26.60 -24.50
N ASN A 154 -7.07 -27.76 -24.93
CA ASN A 154 -6.99 -28.99 -24.17
C ASN A 154 -5.56 -29.52 -24.00
N SER A 155 -4.68 -29.32 -25.00
CA SER A 155 -3.27 -29.74 -24.93
C SER A 155 -2.47 -29.04 -23.83
N TYR A 156 -2.92 -27.85 -23.38
CA TYR A 156 -2.26 -27.04 -22.35
C TYR A 156 -2.90 -27.12 -20.96
N ASN A 157 -3.85 -28.04 -20.72
CA ASN A 157 -4.53 -28.23 -19.43
C ASN A 157 -3.58 -28.37 -18.23
N LYS A 158 -2.45 -29.07 -18.41
CA LYS A 158 -1.45 -29.24 -17.34
C LYS A 158 -0.78 -27.92 -16.96
N SER A 159 -0.42 -27.08 -17.94
CA SER A 159 0.19 -25.79 -17.69
C SER A 159 -0.76 -24.83 -16.98
N MET A 160 -2.06 -24.89 -17.30
CA MET A 160 -3.08 -24.09 -16.61
C MET A 160 -3.22 -24.48 -15.14
N LYS A 161 -3.11 -25.78 -14.82
CA LYS A 161 -3.10 -26.25 -13.43
C LYS A 161 -1.93 -25.68 -12.63
N ASN A 162 -0.74 -25.59 -13.22
CA ASN A 162 0.44 -25.03 -12.54
C ASN A 162 0.24 -23.56 -12.13
N VAL A 163 -0.44 -22.76 -12.95
CA VAL A 163 -0.75 -21.35 -12.60
C VAL A 163 -1.66 -21.28 -11.38
N ILE A 164 -2.71 -22.11 -11.34
CA ILE A 164 -3.62 -22.19 -10.19
C ILE A 164 -2.87 -22.63 -8.92
N ASP A 165 -1.90 -23.54 -9.05
CA ASP A 165 -1.12 -24.02 -7.91
C ASP A 165 -0.17 -22.91 -7.37
N VAL A 166 0.31 -21.99 -8.22
CA VAL A 166 1.04 -20.79 -7.76
C VAL A 166 0.14 -19.90 -6.91
N ASP A 167 -1.07 -19.58 -7.39
CA ASP A 167 -2.02 -18.74 -6.64
C ASP A 167 -2.35 -19.35 -5.27
N LYS A 168 -2.56 -20.67 -5.22
CA LYS A 168 -2.81 -21.40 -3.97
C LYS A 168 -1.65 -21.35 -2.99
N GLU A 169 -0.41 -21.50 -3.46
CA GLU A 169 0.74 -21.41 -2.56
C GLU A 169 0.97 -19.97 -2.07
N VAL A 170 0.62 -18.96 -2.87
CA VAL A 170 0.57 -17.56 -2.42
C VAL A 170 -0.49 -17.37 -1.33
N GLU A 171 -1.73 -17.80 -1.56
CA GLU A 171 -2.80 -17.72 -0.56
C GLU A 171 -2.46 -18.47 0.73
N LYS A 172 -1.82 -19.64 0.62
CA LYS A 172 -1.37 -20.42 1.78
C LYS A 172 -0.26 -19.71 2.56
N LYS A 173 0.64 -19.00 1.87
CA LYS A 173 1.78 -18.32 2.49
C LYS A 173 1.41 -16.97 3.10
N PHE A 174 0.61 -16.18 2.40
CA PHE A 174 0.28 -14.79 2.77
C PHE A 174 -1.13 -14.63 3.32
N GLY A 175 -1.94 -15.69 3.26
CA GLY A 175 -3.37 -15.65 3.54
C GLY A 175 -4.17 -15.16 2.33
N ASP A 176 -5.47 -15.43 2.35
CA ASP A 176 -6.41 -14.87 1.37
C ASP A 176 -6.81 -13.45 1.81
N ILE A 177 -6.06 -12.48 1.28
CA ILE A 177 -6.19 -11.03 1.51
C ILE A 177 -7.09 -10.47 0.40
N CYS A 178 -8.38 -10.34 0.66
CA CYS A 178 -9.37 -9.88 -0.32
C CYS A 178 -10.08 -8.59 0.13
N PHE A 179 -10.49 -7.74 -0.82
CA PHE A 179 -11.39 -6.62 -0.55
C PHE A 179 -12.82 -7.14 -0.32
N PRO A 180 -13.55 -6.69 0.72
CA PRO A 180 -14.89 -7.18 1.02
C PRO A 180 -15.96 -6.53 0.12
N ASN A 181 -16.02 -6.92 -1.16
CA ASN A 181 -17.03 -6.42 -2.11
C ASN A 181 -18.33 -7.23 -2.11
N ILE A 182 -18.23 -8.55 -1.89
CA ILE A 182 -19.29 -9.50 -2.32
C ILE A 182 -19.71 -10.43 -1.20
N THR A 183 -18.76 -10.89 -0.39
CA THR A 183 -19.06 -11.69 0.79
C THR A 183 -19.61 -10.81 1.91
N ARG A 184 -20.74 -11.24 2.50
CA ARG A 184 -21.28 -10.65 3.73
C ARG A 184 -20.40 -10.98 4.96
N ASP A 185 -19.55 -11.98 4.84
CA ASP A 185 -18.70 -12.46 5.92
C ASP A 185 -17.46 -11.58 6.06
N LYS A 186 -17.51 -10.67 7.02
CA LYS A 186 -16.30 -10.02 7.54
C LYS A 186 -15.42 -11.11 8.13
N ARG A 187 -14.38 -11.55 7.42
CA ARG A 187 -13.35 -12.38 8.04
C ARG A 187 -12.74 -11.62 9.21
N LYS A 188 -12.76 -12.25 10.38
CA LYS A 188 -12.18 -11.69 11.60
C LYS A 188 -10.67 -11.86 11.53
N ILE A 189 -9.97 -10.85 10.99
CA ILE A 189 -8.50 -10.77 11.10
C ILE A 189 -8.16 -10.72 12.59
N LYS A 190 -7.16 -11.49 13.03
CA LYS A 190 -6.70 -11.42 14.41
C LYS A 190 -6.18 -10.01 14.72
N GLN A 191 -6.53 -9.48 15.87
CA GLN A 191 -6.30 -8.07 16.21
C GLN A 191 -4.82 -7.70 16.27
N ASP A 192 -3.97 -8.64 16.69
CA ASP A 192 -2.51 -8.53 16.69
C ASP A 192 -1.95 -8.35 15.26
N ILE A 193 -2.36 -9.20 14.31
CA ILE A 193 -1.96 -9.10 12.90
C ILE A 193 -2.40 -7.75 12.32
N ALA A 194 -3.65 -7.36 12.56
CA ALA A 194 -4.16 -6.08 12.06
C ALA A 194 -3.36 -4.88 12.59
N TYR A 195 -2.99 -4.91 13.88
CA TYR A 195 -2.20 -3.85 14.50
C TYR A 195 -0.79 -3.75 13.90
N VAL A 196 -0.11 -4.89 13.72
CA VAL A 196 1.23 -4.93 13.11
C VAL A 196 1.19 -4.39 11.67
N GLU A 197 0.18 -4.75 10.87
CA GLU A 197 0.04 -4.25 9.51
C GLU A 197 -0.28 -2.75 9.45
N GLU A 198 -1.13 -2.24 10.34
CA GLU A 198 -1.41 -0.80 10.42
C GLU A 198 -0.15 -0.01 10.83
N PHE A 199 0.60 -0.53 11.80
CA PHE A 199 1.88 0.04 12.19
C PHE A 199 2.88 0.03 11.03
N ARG A 200 2.97 -1.07 10.27
CA ARG A 200 3.85 -1.19 9.11
C ARG A 200 3.50 -0.17 8.02
N LYS A 201 2.23 -0.04 7.67
CA LYS A 201 1.75 0.93 6.65
C LYS A 201 2.10 2.36 7.03
N SER A 202 1.85 2.74 8.28
CA SER A 202 2.19 4.10 8.75
C SER A 202 3.70 4.32 8.83
N TYR A 203 4.49 3.31 9.24
CA TYR A 203 5.94 3.41 9.26
C TYR A 203 6.56 3.50 7.86
N GLN A 204 6.00 2.82 6.86
CA GLN A 204 6.39 2.96 5.45
C GLN A 204 6.27 4.40 4.96
N GLY A 205 5.22 5.14 5.38
CA GLY A 205 5.08 6.56 5.08
C GLY A 205 6.25 7.40 5.61
N TYR A 206 6.68 7.15 6.85
CA TYR A 206 7.85 7.84 7.43
C TYR A 206 9.15 7.47 6.73
N LEU A 207 9.34 6.20 6.37
CA LEU A 207 10.53 5.75 5.62
C LEU A 207 10.60 6.40 4.23
N ALA A 208 9.47 6.49 3.53
CA ALA A 208 9.41 7.15 2.22
C ALA A 208 9.80 8.64 2.32
N ALA A 209 9.21 9.38 3.28
CA ALA A 209 9.55 10.78 3.53
C ALA A 209 11.03 10.96 3.91
N PHE A 210 11.54 10.11 4.81
CA PHE A 210 12.95 10.15 5.21
C PHE A 210 13.89 9.87 4.05
N ASN A 211 13.58 8.93 3.16
CA ASN A 211 14.42 8.63 2.01
C ASN A 211 14.55 9.82 1.05
N ILE A 212 13.51 10.65 0.92
CA ILE A 212 13.59 11.89 0.13
C ILE A 212 14.56 12.88 0.78
N ILE A 213 14.46 13.11 2.09
CA ILE A 213 15.40 13.98 2.82
C ILE A 213 16.82 13.43 2.73
N LYS A 214 16.99 12.12 2.90
CA LYS A 214 18.28 11.42 2.78
C LYS A 214 18.88 11.61 1.38
N ASN A 215 18.07 11.53 0.33
CA ASN A 215 18.52 11.76 -1.05
C ASN A 215 18.98 13.21 -1.26
N VAL A 216 18.30 14.21 -0.67
CA VAL A 216 18.76 15.60 -0.68
C VAL A 216 20.14 15.72 -0.07
N PHE A 217 20.37 15.07 1.08
CA PHE A 217 21.66 15.08 1.77
C PHE A 217 22.76 14.42 0.95
N CYS A 218 22.51 13.22 0.42
CA CYS A 218 23.47 12.47 -0.37
C CYS A 218 23.84 13.21 -1.67
N ASN A 219 22.85 13.69 -2.42
CA ASN A 219 23.07 14.30 -3.74
C ASN A 219 23.79 15.65 -3.67
N ASN A 220 23.68 16.36 -2.54
CA ASN A 220 24.29 17.69 -2.36
C ASN A 220 25.45 17.68 -1.35
N ASN A 221 25.88 16.48 -0.90
CA ASN A 221 26.94 16.31 0.10
C ASN A 221 26.70 17.19 1.35
N VAL A 222 25.48 17.17 1.86
CA VAL A 222 25.10 17.91 3.07
C VAL A 222 25.48 17.07 4.29
N ARG A 223 26.64 17.37 4.87
CA ARG A 223 27.15 16.74 6.09
C ARG A 223 27.87 17.78 6.94
N LYS A 224 27.77 17.65 8.26
CA LYS A 224 28.62 18.38 9.20
C LYS A 224 29.94 17.64 9.47
N PHE A 225 29.92 16.31 9.41
CA PHE A 225 31.09 15.47 9.65
C PHE A 225 31.48 14.71 8.38
N SER A 226 32.70 14.92 7.88
CA SER A 226 33.21 14.34 6.63
C SER A 226 33.55 12.85 6.74
N ASP A 227 33.84 12.36 7.94
CA ASP A 227 34.52 11.07 8.13
C ASP A 227 33.54 9.92 8.45
N ASN A 228 32.23 10.14 8.23
CA ASN A 228 31.15 9.20 8.62
C ASN A 228 31.20 8.78 10.10
N THR A 229 31.86 9.57 10.95
CA THR A 229 31.90 9.39 12.41
C THR A 229 30.50 9.38 13.01
N VAL A 230 29.59 10.17 12.43
CA VAL A 230 28.17 10.17 12.76
C VAL A 230 27.37 9.54 11.62
N PRO A 231 26.52 8.54 11.89
CA PRO A 231 25.60 8.00 10.92
C PRO A 231 24.70 9.08 10.30
N LEU A 232 24.48 9.01 8.99
CA LEU A 232 23.71 10.01 8.24
C LEU A 232 22.29 10.23 8.80
N HIS A 233 21.61 9.18 9.26
CA HIS A 233 20.26 9.32 9.82
C HIS A 233 20.22 10.14 11.12
N ILE A 234 21.32 10.17 11.88
CA ILE A 234 21.47 11.01 13.08
C ILE A 234 21.74 12.47 12.68
N GLU A 235 22.55 12.70 11.65
CA GLU A 235 22.73 14.05 11.09
C GLU A 235 21.41 14.62 10.54
N ILE A 236 20.60 13.80 9.88
CA ILE A 236 19.27 14.21 9.43
C ILE A 236 18.33 14.51 10.62
N ASP A 237 18.37 13.73 11.71
CA ASP A 237 17.61 14.06 12.92
C ASP A 237 18.06 15.39 13.56
N SER A 238 19.35 15.68 13.52
CA SER A 238 19.91 16.98 13.94
C SER A 238 19.40 18.13 13.07
N PHE A 239 19.40 17.95 11.75
CA PHE A 239 18.81 18.89 10.80
C PHE A 239 17.33 19.14 11.09
N ILE A 240 16.55 18.07 11.29
CA ILE A 240 15.14 18.16 11.67
C ILE A 240 14.97 18.95 12.97
N SER A 241 15.85 18.72 13.95
CA SER A 241 15.86 19.43 15.23
C SER A 241 16.16 20.91 15.09
N PHE A 242 17.13 21.24 14.24
CA PHE A 242 17.48 22.61 13.90
C PHE A 242 16.28 23.32 13.27
N VAL A 243 15.69 22.76 12.21
CA VAL A 243 14.53 23.38 11.54
C VAL A 243 13.35 23.54 12.48
N ARG A 244 13.11 22.55 13.36
CA ARG A 244 12.07 22.68 14.39
C ARG A 244 12.30 23.85 15.33
N HIS A 245 13.55 24.11 15.70
CA HIS A 245 13.88 25.17 16.63
C HIS A 245 13.90 26.54 15.95
N THR A 246 14.41 26.65 14.73
CA THR A 246 14.68 27.95 14.08
C THR A 246 13.54 28.43 13.20
N HIS A 247 12.80 27.53 12.55
CA HIS A 247 11.84 27.89 11.49
C HIS A 247 10.40 27.50 11.79
N VAL A 248 10.17 26.57 12.73
CA VAL A 248 8.84 26.02 13.00
C VAL A 248 8.46 26.15 14.49
N PRO A 249 8.30 27.38 15.02
CA PRO A 249 7.83 27.57 16.38
C PRO A 249 6.37 27.12 16.54
N GLY A 250 6.04 26.48 17.65
CA GLY A 250 4.68 26.00 17.91
C GLY A 250 4.17 24.99 16.88
N ASP A 251 3.01 25.30 16.27
CA ASP A 251 2.29 24.42 15.34
C ASP A 251 2.15 24.97 13.91
N THR A 252 3.01 25.92 13.51
CA THR A 252 3.01 26.51 12.15
C THR A 252 3.25 25.50 11.02
N TRP A 253 3.78 24.31 11.33
CA TRP A 253 3.91 23.19 10.39
C TRP A 253 2.58 22.72 9.79
N GLN A 254 1.45 23.00 10.44
CA GLN A 254 0.12 22.60 9.96
C GLN A 254 -0.32 23.39 8.73
N GLU A 255 0.21 24.60 8.56
CA GLU A 255 -0.17 25.54 7.51
C GLU A 255 0.57 25.28 6.19
N THR A 256 1.51 24.32 6.18
CA THR A 256 2.31 24.03 4.98
C THR A 256 1.56 23.15 3.99
N ASP A 257 1.59 23.56 2.73
CA ASP A 257 1.06 22.79 1.61
C ASP A 257 1.82 21.48 1.41
N ILE A 258 1.15 20.50 0.81
CA ILE A 258 1.80 19.26 0.38
C ILE A 258 2.65 19.58 -0.85
N LEU A 259 3.93 19.21 -0.80
CA LEU A 259 4.90 19.49 -1.86
C LEU A 259 5.37 18.17 -2.49
N PHE A 260 5.80 18.22 -3.75
CA PHE A 260 6.33 17.08 -4.47
C PHE A 260 7.49 17.49 -5.41
N GLY A 261 8.28 16.51 -5.85
CA GLY A 261 9.27 16.69 -6.91
C GLY A 261 10.34 17.76 -6.62
N ASP A 262 10.69 18.53 -7.65
CA ASP A 262 11.79 19.51 -7.59
C ASP A 262 11.52 20.66 -6.62
N GLU A 263 10.25 21.05 -6.45
CA GLU A 263 9.85 22.08 -5.49
C GLU A 263 10.15 21.61 -4.06
N GLN A 264 9.68 20.41 -3.70
CA GLN A 264 9.97 19.82 -2.39
C GLN A 264 11.47 19.63 -2.16
N PHE A 265 12.18 19.12 -3.17
CA PHE A 265 13.62 18.92 -3.10
C PHE A 265 14.36 20.23 -2.81
N SER A 266 14.07 21.28 -3.57
CA SER A 266 14.67 22.60 -3.42
C SER A 266 14.33 23.23 -2.07
N TYR A 267 13.09 23.04 -1.60
CA TYR A 267 12.63 23.51 -0.31
C TYR A 267 13.42 22.88 0.85
N ILE A 268 13.59 21.55 0.84
CA ILE A 268 14.39 20.83 1.84
C ILE A 268 15.87 21.23 1.75
N LEU A 269 16.44 21.27 0.54
CA LEU A 269 17.85 21.59 0.31
C LEU A 269 18.23 22.96 0.89
N ARG A 270 17.37 23.96 0.72
CA ARG A 270 17.58 25.30 1.28
C ARG A 270 17.87 25.26 2.79
N PHE A 271 17.05 24.54 3.55
CA PHE A 271 17.24 24.42 5.00
C PHE A 271 18.40 23.49 5.35
N ALA A 272 18.65 22.46 4.54
CA ALA A 272 19.75 21.52 4.75
C ALA A 272 21.11 22.22 4.64
N GLU A 273 21.28 23.08 3.62
CA GLU A 273 22.48 23.91 3.46
C GLU A 273 22.60 24.96 4.57
N GLU A 274 21.49 25.54 5.00
CA GLU A 274 21.48 26.45 6.16
C GLU A 274 21.95 25.75 7.43
N TRP A 275 21.45 24.55 7.72
CA TRP A 275 21.88 23.75 8.86
C TRP A 275 23.37 23.40 8.78
N LYS A 276 23.86 23.01 7.61
CA LYS A 276 25.28 22.66 7.39
C LYS A 276 26.21 23.82 7.76
N ARG A 277 25.90 25.03 7.29
CA ARG A 277 26.72 26.24 7.52
C ARG A 277 26.57 26.84 8.92
N THR A 278 25.50 26.50 9.65
CA THR A 278 25.19 27.12 10.95
C THR A 278 25.76 26.26 12.08
N PRO A 279 26.64 26.79 12.95
CA PRO A 279 27.09 26.06 14.13
C PRO A 279 25.89 25.61 14.96
N TRP A 280 25.87 24.35 15.35
CA TRP A 280 24.79 23.79 16.16
C TRP A 280 25.37 23.06 17.37
N PRO A 281 25.84 23.81 18.40
CA PRO A 281 26.59 23.25 19.53
C PRO A 281 25.85 22.13 20.27
N TYR A 282 24.52 22.20 20.34
CA TYR A 282 23.71 21.10 20.89
C TYR A 282 23.99 19.78 20.19
N PHE A 283 24.08 19.76 18.85
CA PHE A 283 24.42 18.55 18.14
C PHE A 283 25.91 18.24 18.21
N GLU A 284 26.75 19.22 17.89
CA GLU A 284 28.19 19.05 17.75
C GLU A 284 28.88 18.68 19.06
N ASN A 285 28.36 19.18 20.20
CA ASN A 285 28.90 18.90 21.52
C ASN A 285 28.04 17.90 22.30
N ASP A 286 26.75 18.16 22.49
CA ASP A 286 25.95 17.33 23.39
C ASP A 286 25.55 16.00 22.75
N VAL A 287 25.01 16.03 21.54
CA VAL A 287 24.56 14.79 20.88
C VAL A 287 25.75 13.90 20.54
N VAL A 288 26.76 14.45 19.86
CA VAL A 288 27.90 13.67 19.36
C VAL A 288 28.81 13.17 20.49
N ASN A 289 29.14 14.03 21.46
CA ASN A 289 30.12 13.65 22.50
C ASN A 289 29.47 13.04 23.76
N ASN A 290 28.17 13.28 24.01
CA ASN A 290 27.50 12.77 25.21
C ASN A 290 26.39 11.77 24.88
N ASN A 291 25.38 12.14 24.08
CA ASN A 291 24.20 11.28 23.90
C ASN A 291 24.52 9.99 23.14
N ILE A 292 25.25 10.07 22.01
CA ILE A 292 25.60 8.88 21.21
C ILE A 292 26.43 7.88 22.06
N PRO A 293 27.51 8.30 22.75
CA PRO A 293 28.25 7.40 23.63
C PRO A 293 27.41 6.81 24.76
N THR A 294 26.53 7.60 25.39
CA THR A 294 25.66 7.15 26.49
C THR A 294 24.62 6.12 26.01
N LEU A 295 24.02 6.33 24.85
CA LEU A 295 23.13 5.34 24.24
C LEU A 295 23.89 4.06 23.89
N ARG A 296 25.07 4.18 23.29
CA ARG A 296 25.88 3.02 22.87
C ARG A 296 26.42 2.22 24.06
N SER A 297 26.74 2.85 25.19
CA SER A 297 27.24 2.12 26.37
C SER A 297 26.22 1.15 26.96
N VAL A 298 24.93 1.33 26.68
CA VAL A 298 23.84 0.48 27.18
C VAL A 298 23.18 -0.33 26.08
N PHE A 299 22.94 0.27 24.91
CA PHE A 299 22.06 -0.28 23.88
C PHE A 299 22.78 -0.82 22.64
N SER A 300 24.12 -0.88 22.62
CA SER A 300 24.87 -1.41 21.47
C SER A 300 24.90 -2.94 21.43
N GLU A 301 24.75 -3.61 22.57
CA GLU A 301 24.74 -5.07 22.67
C GLU A 301 23.72 -5.57 23.68
N LYS A 302 23.20 -6.79 23.45
CA LYS A 302 22.25 -7.44 24.36
C LYS A 302 22.82 -7.63 25.77
N GLN A 303 24.11 -7.92 25.88
CA GLN A 303 24.78 -8.13 27.16
C GLN A 303 24.83 -6.84 27.98
N TYR A 304 25.10 -5.69 27.36
CA TYR A 304 25.12 -4.41 28.07
C TYR A 304 23.76 -4.04 28.65
N ILE A 305 22.66 -4.35 27.95
CA ILE A 305 21.31 -4.19 28.50
C ILE A 305 21.11 -5.11 29.72
N ALA A 306 21.57 -6.37 29.63
CA ALA A 306 21.45 -7.33 30.71
C ALA A 306 22.22 -6.90 31.97
N ASP A 307 23.39 -6.31 31.81
CA ASP A 307 24.26 -5.87 32.91
C ASP A 307 23.94 -4.46 33.43
N ALA A 308 23.19 -3.66 32.65
CA ALA A 308 22.91 -2.28 33.00
C ALA A 308 22.21 -2.13 34.35
N THR A 309 22.70 -1.17 35.14
CA THR A 309 22.03 -0.74 36.37
C THR A 309 20.80 0.11 36.04
N LYS A 310 19.97 0.38 37.06
CA LYS A 310 18.84 1.29 36.95
C LYS A 310 19.27 2.68 36.46
N ASP A 311 20.38 3.20 36.97
CA ASP A 311 20.89 4.51 36.59
C ASP A 311 21.44 4.51 35.16
N ASN A 312 22.16 3.46 34.75
CA ASN A 312 22.62 3.36 33.35
C ASN A 312 21.44 3.36 32.36
N LEU A 313 20.39 2.58 32.63
CA LEU A 313 19.19 2.56 31.79
C LEU A 313 18.48 3.92 31.79
N ALA A 314 18.37 4.58 32.96
CA ALA A 314 17.75 5.89 33.07
C ALA A 314 18.50 6.93 32.22
N ASP A 315 19.82 7.02 32.41
CA ASP A 315 20.67 7.99 31.72
C ASP A 315 20.63 7.79 30.20
N ALA A 316 20.68 6.53 29.73
CA ALA A 316 20.58 6.23 28.30
C ALA A 316 19.20 6.51 27.71
N LEU A 317 18.11 6.15 28.40
CA LEU A 317 16.75 6.46 27.95
C LEU A 317 16.50 7.96 27.88
N GLU A 318 17.10 8.73 28.79
CA GLU A 318 16.99 10.19 28.80
C GLU A 318 17.73 10.87 27.65
N CYS A 319 18.60 10.18 26.91
CA CYS A 319 19.12 10.73 25.65
C CYS A 319 18.03 10.84 24.57
N SER A 320 16.92 10.11 24.70
CA SER A 320 15.76 10.18 23.80
C SER A 320 14.84 11.35 24.15
N HIS A 321 14.49 12.14 23.13
CA HIS A 321 13.50 13.21 23.27
C HIS A 321 12.13 12.68 23.65
N ALA A 322 11.64 11.62 23.00
CA ALA A 322 10.33 11.04 23.28
C ALA A 322 10.20 10.53 24.72
N PHE A 323 11.30 10.07 25.34
CA PHE A 323 11.30 9.71 26.75
C PHE A 323 11.19 10.95 27.65
N ARG A 324 11.95 12.02 27.36
CA ARG A 324 11.85 13.29 28.09
C ARG A 324 10.48 13.97 27.92
N GLU A 325 9.78 13.77 26.81
CA GLU A 325 8.44 14.33 26.62
C GLU A 325 7.43 13.82 27.67
N GLN A 326 7.70 12.69 28.32
CA GLN A 326 6.88 12.19 29.43
C GLN A 326 6.91 13.11 30.67
N LEU A 327 7.83 14.09 30.72
CA LEU A 327 7.87 15.14 31.75
C LEU A 327 6.56 15.94 31.78
N ARG A 328 5.86 16.10 30.65
CA ARG A 328 4.55 16.79 30.61
C ARG A 328 3.47 16.11 31.46
N PHE A 329 3.66 14.83 31.77
CA PHE A 329 2.77 14.02 32.60
C PHE A 329 3.32 13.75 34.01
N THR A 330 4.47 14.33 34.36
CA THR A 330 5.17 14.02 35.61
C THR A 330 5.52 15.30 36.37
N LYS A 331 4.79 15.58 37.45
CA LYS A 331 5.10 16.69 38.37
C LYS A 331 6.34 16.31 39.18
N GLY A 332 7.42 17.10 39.13
CA GLY A 332 8.67 16.82 39.86
C GLY A 332 9.92 16.65 38.99
N GLY A 333 9.80 16.87 37.68
CA GLY A 333 10.94 16.91 36.76
C GLY A 333 11.55 15.53 36.49
N LEU A 334 12.82 15.53 36.05
CA LEU A 334 13.51 14.34 35.57
C LEU A 334 13.67 13.25 36.64
N LYS A 335 13.97 13.66 37.88
CA LYS A 335 14.09 12.75 39.02
C LYS A 335 12.81 11.95 39.24
N GLU A 336 11.66 12.61 39.21
CA GLU A 336 10.37 11.95 39.39
C GLU A 336 10.02 11.07 38.18
N LEU A 337 10.36 11.49 36.96
CA LEU A 337 10.16 10.67 35.76
C LEU A 337 10.91 9.33 35.86
N ARG A 338 12.19 9.36 36.30
CA ARG A 338 12.96 8.14 36.58
C ARG A 338 12.23 7.25 37.58
N ILE A 339 11.85 7.81 38.73
CA ILE A 339 11.18 7.06 39.80
C ILE A 339 9.92 6.39 39.27
N GLN A 340 9.02 7.13 38.62
CA GLN A 340 7.76 6.62 38.11
C GLN A 340 7.95 5.54 37.04
N PHE A 341 8.92 5.70 36.12
CA PHE A 341 9.16 4.72 35.06
C PHE A 341 9.55 3.34 35.62
N PHE A 342 10.47 3.30 36.59
CA PHE A 342 10.93 2.06 37.23
C PHE A 342 9.99 1.54 38.33
N LEU A 343 9.01 2.34 38.79
CA LEU A 343 7.91 1.85 39.63
C LEU A 343 6.84 1.14 38.81
N MET A 344 6.57 1.63 37.60
CA MET A 344 5.54 1.06 36.71
C MET A 344 6.04 -0.11 35.87
N ASN A 345 7.36 -0.33 35.83
CA ASN A 345 7.99 -1.38 35.05
C ASN A 345 9.11 -2.01 35.86
N ASP A 346 9.05 -3.32 36.08
CA ASP A 346 10.13 -4.05 36.72
C ASP A 346 11.38 -4.12 35.82
N MET A 347 12.55 -4.24 36.45
CA MET A 347 13.85 -4.19 35.76
C MET A 347 14.02 -5.30 34.72
N ASP A 348 13.57 -6.52 35.04
CA ASP A 348 13.73 -7.67 34.15
C ASP A 348 12.89 -7.50 32.89
N ARG A 349 11.65 -7.01 33.03
CA ARG A 349 10.78 -6.67 31.91
C ARG A 349 11.34 -5.54 31.05
N ILE A 350 11.92 -4.49 31.65
CA ILE A 350 12.58 -3.42 30.89
C ILE A 350 13.71 -4.01 30.04
N LYS A 351 14.60 -4.79 30.66
CA LYS A 351 15.75 -5.41 29.97
C LYS A 351 15.29 -6.38 28.88
N GLN A 352 14.27 -7.19 29.15
CA GLN A 352 13.68 -8.12 28.19
C GLN A 352 13.12 -7.37 26.98
N THR A 353 12.29 -6.34 27.21
CA THR A 353 11.69 -5.53 26.16
C THR A 353 12.73 -4.82 25.31
N LEU A 354 13.69 -4.13 25.91
CA LEU A 354 14.70 -3.36 25.17
C LEU A 354 15.63 -4.30 24.38
N SER A 355 16.00 -5.45 24.97
CA SER A 355 16.75 -6.48 24.27
C SER A 355 15.99 -7.05 23.08
N TYR A 356 14.69 -7.30 23.23
CA TYR A 356 13.84 -7.75 22.14
C TYR A 356 13.70 -6.67 21.06
N LEU A 357 13.41 -5.43 21.44
CA LEU A 357 13.21 -4.31 20.53
C LEU A 357 14.45 -4.04 19.67
N LEU A 358 15.66 -4.18 20.21
CA LEU A 358 16.90 -3.88 19.49
C LEU A 358 17.55 -5.11 18.84
N PHE A 359 17.47 -6.29 19.46
CA PHE A 359 18.20 -7.49 19.00
C PHE A 359 17.33 -8.74 18.74
N GLY A 360 16.00 -8.62 18.77
CA GLY A 360 15.11 -9.72 18.41
C GLY A 360 15.30 -10.19 16.96
N LYS A 361 14.99 -11.46 16.70
CA LYS A 361 15.16 -12.10 15.37
C LYS A 361 14.11 -11.69 14.35
N GLU A 362 12.98 -11.16 14.81
CA GLU A 362 11.88 -10.72 13.94
C GLU A 362 12.24 -9.42 13.21
N ASP A 363 11.52 -9.14 12.14
CA ASP A 363 11.58 -7.86 11.43
C ASP A 363 11.41 -6.68 12.41
N VAL A 364 12.19 -5.61 12.21
CA VAL A 364 12.24 -4.47 13.14
C VAL A 364 10.87 -3.81 13.35
N VAL A 365 10.03 -3.76 12.32
CA VAL A 365 8.68 -3.19 12.40
C VAL A 365 7.77 -4.08 13.23
N VAL A 366 7.89 -5.40 13.09
CA VAL A 366 7.18 -6.36 13.95
C VAL A 366 7.62 -6.21 15.40
N ARG A 367 8.92 -6.06 15.66
CA ARG A 367 9.46 -5.84 17.00
C ARG A 367 8.95 -4.54 17.62
N MET A 368 8.94 -3.44 16.87
CA MET A 368 8.35 -2.17 17.30
C MET A 368 6.86 -2.32 17.65
N ALA A 369 6.07 -2.94 16.77
CA ALA A 369 4.64 -3.13 16.99
C ALA A 369 4.35 -4.04 18.21
N ASN A 370 5.11 -5.12 18.38
CA ASN A 370 5.00 -6.02 19.52
C ASN A 370 5.32 -5.31 20.84
N THR A 371 6.29 -4.39 20.87
CA THR A 371 6.57 -3.57 22.06
C THR A 371 5.43 -2.61 22.43
N LEU A 372 4.49 -2.32 21.52
CA LEU A 372 3.35 -1.44 21.78
C LEU A 372 2.08 -2.18 22.17
N TYR A 373 1.88 -3.39 21.63
CA TYR A 373 0.62 -4.13 21.78
C TYR A 373 0.76 -5.46 22.53
N ASN A 374 1.87 -6.19 22.39
CA ASN A 374 2.05 -7.49 23.04
C ASN A 374 2.30 -7.31 24.54
N PRO A 375 1.44 -7.87 25.43
CA PRO A 375 1.57 -7.72 26.88
C PRO A 375 2.91 -8.18 27.45
N THR A 376 3.62 -9.07 26.75
CA THR A 376 4.96 -9.55 27.13
C THR A 376 6.01 -8.44 27.04
N TYR A 377 5.95 -7.61 26.00
CA TYR A 377 6.98 -6.61 25.71
C TYR A 377 6.53 -5.18 26.02
N LYS A 378 5.24 -4.96 26.25
CA LYS A 378 4.71 -3.62 26.50
C LYS A 378 5.27 -3.03 27.80
N LEU A 379 5.75 -1.80 27.76
CA LEU A 379 6.17 -1.03 28.94
C LEU A 379 5.25 0.17 29.17
N HIS A 380 4.97 0.48 30.42
CA HIS A 380 4.25 1.69 30.82
C HIS A 380 5.11 2.93 30.55
N ARG A 381 4.49 3.98 29.99
CA ARG A 381 5.15 5.25 29.64
C ARG A 381 6.30 5.10 28.63
N PHE A 382 6.32 4.02 27.84
CA PHE A 382 7.23 3.81 26.72
C PHE A 382 6.40 3.64 25.43
N GLY A 383 5.91 4.77 24.93
CA GLY A 383 4.96 4.79 23.81
C GLY A 383 5.61 4.65 22.44
N ARG A 384 4.79 4.83 21.39
CA ARG A 384 5.21 4.73 19.98
C ARG A 384 6.44 5.56 19.64
N ALA A 385 6.46 6.82 20.05
CA ALA A 385 7.59 7.71 19.80
C ALA A 385 8.88 7.21 20.48
N CYS A 386 8.80 6.67 21.71
CA CYS A 386 9.97 6.13 22.40
C CYS A 386 10.53 4.88 21.70
N VAL A 387 9.63 3.98 21.28
CA VAL A 387 9.99 2.76 20.54
C VAL A 387 10.67 3.09 19.21
N GLN A 388 10.07 3.98 18.41
CA GLN A 388 10.58 4.34 17.10
C GLN A 388 11.85 5.17 17.18
N GLU A 389 11.94 6.11 18.13
CA GLU A 389 13.14 6.91 18.34
C GLU A 389 14.32 6.06 18.80
N LEU A 390 14.13 5.16 19.77
CA LEU A 390 15.22 4.30 20.24
C LEU A 390 15.75 3.38 19.14
N VAL A 391 14.86 2.80 18.33
CA VAL A 391 15.26 2.02 17.14
C VAL A 391 16.03 2.92 16.17
N GLY A 392 15.53 4.13 15.89
CA GLY A 392 16.20 5.10 15.03
C GLY A 392 17.62 5.46 15.49
N TRP A 393 17.86 5.54 16.80
CA TRP A 393 19.19 5.81 17.36
C TRP A 393 20.17 4.65 17.24
N MET A 394 19.69 3.41 17.39
CA MET A 394 20.55 2.23 17.63
C MET A 394 20.64 1.26 16.46
N ASN A 395 19.81 1.40 15.43
CA ASN A 395 19.81 0.50 14.30
C ASN A 395 21.07 0.64 13.42
N ASN A 396 21.46 -0.45 12.75
CA ASN A 396 22.54 -0.47 11.76
C ASN A 396 22.04 -0.41 10.31
N GLU A 397 20.73 -0.25 10.11
CA GLU A 397 20.05 -0.26 8.80
C GLU A 397 19.84 1.15 8.24
N GLY A 398 20.21 2.20 8.99
CA GLY A 398 20.00 3.58 8.62
C GLY A 398 18.54 4.03 8.65
N LEU A 399 17.73 3.42 9.52
CA LEU A 399 16.34 3.79 9.76
C LEU A 399 16.28 5.16 10.47
N PRO A 400 15.24 5.97 10.17
CA PRO A 400 15.08 7.28 10.76
C PRO A 400 14.76 7.22 12.26
N ILE A 401 15.20 8.27 12.96
CA ILE A 401 14.68 8.63 14.28
C ILE A 401 13.30 9.26 14.09
N VAL A 402 12.25 8.54 14.51
CA VAL A 402 10.85 9.00 14.36
C VAL A 402 10.22 9.24 15.73
N ASN A 403 9.82 10.49 15.96
CA ASN A 403 9.03 10.93 17.11
C ASN A 403 8.09 12.09 16.67
N GLY A 404 7.37 12.67 17.64
CA GLY A 404 6.43 13.77 17.37
C GLY A 404 7.08 15.00 16.72
N ARG A 405 8.35 15.30 17.01
CA ARG A 405 9.10 16.37 16.33
C ARG A 405 9.37 16.01 14.87
N THR A 406 9.86 14.80 14.62
CA THR A 406 10.18 14.33 13.26
C THR A 406 8.98 14.44 12.35
N THR A 407 7.80 13.98 12.78
CA THR A 407 6.60 14.00 11.94
C THR A 407 6.09 15.42 11.66
N LYS A 408 6.25 16.37 12.60
CA LYS A 408 5.92 17.79 12.39
C LYS A 408 6.78 18.39 11.28
N ILE A 409 8.07 18.11 11.31
CA ILE A 409 9.00 18.66 10.32
C ILE A 409 8.88 17.97 8.97
N MET A 410 8.55 16.67 8.95
CA MET A 410 8.15 16.01 7.71
C MET A 410 6.92 16.71 7.11
N ARG A 411 5.91 17.03 7.92
CA ARG A 411 4.75 17.79 7.42
C ARG A 411 5.11 19.19 6.92
N PHE A 412 5.99 19.90 7.63
CA PHE A 412 6.52 21.20 7.21
C PHE A 412 7.28 21.12 5.87
N PHE A 413 7.94 20.01 5.55
CA PHE A 413 8.53 19.80 4.23
C PHE A 413 7.54 19.33 3.15
N GLY A 414 6.24 19.37 3.45
CA GLY A 414 5.18 19.03 2.52
C GLY A 414 4.93 17.53 2.38
N PHE A 415 5.39 16.69 3.31
CA PHE A 415 5.04 15.25 3.30
C PHE A 415 3.65 15.00 3.89
N GLU A 416 2.92 14.03 3.34
CA GLU A 416 1.68 13.51 3.93
C GLU A 416 2.00 12.33 4.86
N VAL A 417 2.33 12.64 6.12
CA VAL A 417 2.63 11.63 7.15
C VAL A 417 1.73 11.81 8.37
N LEU A 418 1.43 10.70 9.05
CA LEU A 418 0.64 10.72 10.28
C LEU A 418 1.43 11.42 11.40
N GLN A 419 0.85 12.44 12.04
CA GLN A 419 1.44 13.09 13.20
C GLN A 419 1.38 12.19 14.45
N LEU A 420 2.51 12.07 15.16
CA LEU A 420 2.63 11.32 16.42
C LEU A 420 2.34 12.17 17.66
#